data_AF-X5YVF4-F1
#
_entry.id   AF-X5YVF4-F1
#
_cell.length_a   1.000
_cell.length_b   1.000
_cell.length_c   1.000
_cell.angle_alpha   90.00
_cell.angle_beta   90.00
_cell.angle_gamma   90.00
#
_symmetry.space_group_name_H-M   'P 1'
#
loop_
_entity.id
_entity.type
_entity.pdbx_description
1 polymer ?
#
loop_
_entity_poly.entity_id
_entity_poly.type
_entity_poly.pdbx_seq_one_letter_code
_entity_poly.pdbx_strand_id
1 'polypeptide(L)' 'MDRNTGNRSEELAADIRRQFGTEATTRFLRTLPAFRTEADIPARFRDLLDRLDGIEASMAGGRRRQ' A
#
# COMPACT_ATOMS: atom_id res chain seq x y z
N MET A 1 -28.40 20.43 -6.33
CA MET A 1 -27.13 19.79 -5.96
C MET A 1 -27.32 19.11 -4.62
N ASP A 2 -27.44 17.79 -4.66
CA ASP A 2 -28.06 16.93 -3.67
C ASP A 2 -27.08 16.56 -2.54
N ARG A 3 -27.11 17.33 -1.43
CA ARG A 3 -26.28 17.11 -0.23
C ARG A 3 -26.53 15.75 0.44
N ASN A 4 -27.59 15.03 0.05
CA ASN A 4 -27.92 13.71 0.59
C ASN A 4 -27.02 12.60 0.02
N THR A 5 -26.59 12.73 -1.23
CA THR A 5 -25.80 11.70 -1.93
C THR A 5 -24.39 11.54 -1.35
N GLY A 6 -23.76 12.64 -0.92
CA GLY A 6 -22.43 12.61 -0.31
C GLY A 6 -22.41 11.85 1.01
N ASN A 7 -23.38 12.11 1.89
CA ASN A 7 -23.45 11.46 3.20
C ASN A 7 -23.68 9.93 3.10
N ARG A 8 -24.53 9.50 2.16
CA ARG A 8 -24.73 8.05 1.91
C ARG A 8 -23.48 7.36 1.38
N SER A 9 -22.69 8.03 0.55
CA SER A 9 -21.45 7.45 0.01
C SER A 9 -20.38 7.29 1.08
N GLU A 10 -20.27 8.24 2.00
CA GLU A 10 -19.33 8.19 3.12
C GLU A 10 -19.71 7.11 4.14
N GLU A 11 -21.01 7.01 4.47
CA GLU A 11 -21.57 5.97 5.32
C GLU A 11 -21.35 4.57 4.72
N LEU A 12 -21.63 4.40 3.42
CA LEU A 12 -21.37 3.16 2.71
C LEU A 12 -19.88 2.79 2.72
N ALA A 13 -18.99 3.76 2.49
CA ALA A 13 -17.56 3.52 2.54
C ALA A 13 -17.09 3.12 3.96
N ALA A 14 -17.66 3.72 5.00
CA ALA A 14 -17.39 3.34 6.40
C ALA A 14 -17.88 1.91 6.69
N ASP A 15 -19.06 1.55 6.20
CA ASP A 15 -19.65 0.22 6.35
C ASP A 15 -18.84 -0.86 5.63
N ILE A 16 -18.41 -0.59 4.40
CA ILE A 16 -17.50 -1.46 3.65
C ILE A 16 -16.20 -1.64 4.44
N ARG A 17 -15.55 -0.56 4.88
CA ARG A 17 -14.32 -0.65 5.69
C ARG A 17 -14.52 -1.48 6.96
N ARG A 18 -15.66 -1.33 7.64
CA ARG A 18 -16.01 -2.10 8.84
C ARG A 18 -16.14 -3.60 8.54
N GLN A 19 -16.83 -3.97 7.46
CA GLN A 19 -17.03 -5.38 7.08
C GLN A 19 -15.71 -6.05 6.63
N PHE A 20 -14.91 -5.34 5.85
CA PHE A 20 -13.61 -5.81 5.38
C PHE A 20 -12.57 -5.88 6.51
N GLY A 21 -12.69 -5.03 7.54
CA GLY A 21 -11.82 -5.01 8.70
C GLY A 21 -12.12 -6.08 9.77
N THR A 22 -13.14 -6.91 9.59
CA THR A 22 -13.41 -8.02 10.52
C THR A 22 -12.30 -9.08 10.46
N GLU A 23 -12.02 -9.75 11.58
CA GLU A 23 -10.99 -10.81 11.63
C GLU A 23 -11.33 -11.95 10.68
N ALA A 24 -12.61 -12.32 10.55
CA ALA A 24 -13.08 -13.35 9.64
C ALA A 24 -12.77 -13.00 8.17
N THR A 25 -13.09 -11.78 7.72
CA THR A 25 -12.78 -11.34 6.36
C THR A 25 -11.27 -11.22 6.15
N THR A 26 -10.53 -10.72 7.14
CA THR A 26 -9.06 -10.62 7.08
C THR A 26 -8.41 -12.00 6.95
N ARG A 27 -8.86 -12.98 7.74
CA ARG A 27 -8.40 -14.37 7.68
C ARG A 27 -8.72 -14.99 6.32
N PHE A 28 -9.92 -14.77 5.80
CA PHE A 28 -10.33 -15.24 4.48
C PHE A 28 -9.46 -14.64 3.36
N LEU A 29 -9.28 -13.32 3.34
CA LEU A 29 -8.44 -12.65 2.34
C LEU A 29 -7.00 -13.18 2.34
N ARG A 30 -6.39 -13.44 3.51
CA ARG A 30 -5.05 -14.04 3.61
C ARG A 30 -4.93 -15.42 2.96
N THR A 31 -6.03 -16.15 2.77
CA THR A 31 -6.01 -17.43 2.06
C THR A 31 -5.95 -17.27 0.54
N LEU A 32 -6.44 -16.15 0.01
CA LEU A 32 -6.56 -15.88 -1.42
C LEU A 32 -5.19 -15.50 -2.03
N PRO A 33 -4.81 -16.07 -3.20
CA PRO A 33 -3.50 -15.82 -3.81
C PRO A 33 -3.15 -14.35 -4.00
N ALA A 34 -4.12 -13.50 -4.38
CA ALA A 34 -3.90 -12.09 -4.64
C ALA A 34 -3.59 -11.24 -3.37
N PHE A 35 -3.93 -11.76 -2.19
CA PHE A 35 -3.77 -11.06 -0.91
C PHE A 35 -2.86 -11.81 0.06
N ARG A 36 -2.26 -12.92 -0.38
CA ARG A 36 -1.23 -13.60 0.39
C ARG A 36 -0.06 -12.65 0.56
N THR A 37 0.42 -12.56 1.79
CA THR A 37 1.69 -11.89 2.08
C THR A 37 2.79 -12.77 1.50
N GLU A 38 3.41 -12.33 0.41
CA GLU A 38 4.65 -12.96 -0.08
C GLU A 38 5.73 -12.76 0.99
N ALA A 39 6.37 -13.85 1.40
CA ALA A 39 7.43 -13.81 2.41
C ALA A 39 8.68 -13.07 1.91
N ASP A 40 8.91 -13.12 0.59
CA ASP A 40 10.01 -12.44 -0.08
C ASP A 40 9.51 -11.23 -0.86
N ILE A 41 10.38 -10.22 -0.97
CA ILE A 41 10.12 -9.04 -1.78
C ILE A 41 10.20 -9.42 -3.27
N PRO A 42 9.17 -9.16 -4.09
CA PRO A 42 9.24 -9.33 -5.54
C PRO A 42 10.45 -8.62 -6.16
N ALA A 43 11.11 -9.26 -7.14
CA ALA A 43 12.32 -8.73 -7.78
C ALA A 43 12.16 -7.28 -8.26
N ARG A 44 11.03 -6.96 -8.90
CA ARG A 44 10.70 -5.59 -9.36
C ARG A 44 10.79 -4.52 -8.25
N PHE A 45 10.49 -4.88 -7.01
CA PHE A 45 10.57 -3.94 -5.89
C PHE A 45 11.99 -3.82 -5.37
N ARG A 46 12.79 -4.89 -5.40
CA ARG A 46 14.22 -4.83 -5.09
C ARG A 46 14.95 -3.93 -6.09
N ASP A 47 14.69 -4.11 -7.39
CA ASP A 47 15.29 -3.28 -8.45
C ASP A 47 14.99 -1.78 -8.26
N LEU A 48 13.77 -1.45 -7.80
CA LEU A 48 13.38 -0.09 -7.51
C LEU A 48 14.08 0.46 -6.27
N LEU A 49 14.24 -0.34 -5.22
CA LEU A 49 14.98 0.04 -4.02
C LEU A 49 16.47 0.24 -4.32
N ASP A 50 17.08 -0.67 -5.07
CA ASP A 50 18.49 -0.55 -5.49
C ASP A 50 18.72 0.73 -6.30
N ARG A 51 17.75 1.12 -7.14
CA ARG A 51 17.80 2.38 -7.88
C ARG A 51 17.69 3.59 -6.96
N LEU A 52 16.84 3.55 -5.93
CA LEU A 52 16.72 4.62 -4.95
C LEU A 52 18.01 4.78 -4.15
N ASP A 53 18.58 3.67 -3.68
CA ASP A 53 19.86 3.64 -2.96
C ASP A 53 21.00 4.20 -3.83
N GLY A 54 21.04 3.85 -5.12
CA GLY A 54 22.01 4.40 -6.06
C GLY A 54 21.89 5.92 -6.24
N ILE A 55 20.66 6.44 -6.30
CA ILE A 55 20.42 7.89 -6.37
C ILE A 55 20.86 8.56 -5.07
N GLU A 56 20.50 8.02 -3.91
CA GLU A 56 20.89 8.56 -2.60
C GLU A 56 22.41 8.59 -2.42
N ALA A 57 23.10 7.50 -2.79
CA ALA A 57 24.56 7.43 -2.75
C ALA A 57 25.22 8.47 -3.68
N SER A 58 24.66 8.71 -4.87
CA SER A 58 25.17 9.73 -5.78
C SER A 58 25.02 11.15 -5.23
N MET A 59 23.89 11.44 -4.57
CA MET A 59 23.66 12.73 -3.92
C MET A 59 24.57 12.93 -2.71
N ALA A 60 24.75 11.88 -1.89
CA ALA A 60 25.65 11.91 -0.74
C ALA A 60 27.13 12.07 -1.16
N GLY A 61 27.54 11.46 -2.28
CA GLY A 61 28.87 11.61 -2.87
C GLY A 61 29.13 13.00 -3.44
N GLY A 62 28.14 13.62 -4.08
CA GLY A 62 28.22 14.99 -4.60
C GLY A 62 28.33 16.06 -3.50
N ARG A 63 27.76 15.80 -2.32
CA ARG A 63 27.77 16.71 -1.16
C ARG A 63 29.08 16.69 -0.37
N ARG A 64 29.91 15.65 -0.52
CA ARG A 64 31.25 15.55 0.09
C ARG A 64 32.37 16.16 -0.76
N ARG A 65 32.08 16.54 -2.01
CA ARG A 65 33.05 17.11 -2.96
C ARG A 65 32.89 18.62 -3.18
N GLN A 66 32.07 19.27 -2.37
CA GLN A 66 31.93 20.74 -2.31
C GLN A 66 32.46 21.24 -0.97
#